data_AF-A0A368CY86-F1
#
_entry.id   AF-A0A368CY86-F1
#
_cell.length_a   1.000
_cell.length_b   1.000
_cell.length_c   1.000
_cell.angle_alpha   90.00
_cell.angle_beta   90.00
_cell.angle_gamma   90.00
#
_symmetry.space_group_name_H-M   'P 1'
#
loop_
_entity.id
_entity.type
_entity.pdbx_description
1 polymer ?
#
loop_
_entity_poly.entity_id
_entity_poly.type
_entity_poly.pdbx_seq_one_letter_code
_entity_poly.pdbx_strand_id
1 'polypeptide(L)'
;MLGPKQEQGIYIHIPFCKQACSYCNFYFVTGERDHSDFIAAANKEITDSSEFFGSTHIIHSIYFGGGTPSKLTLKEIESILERIRSTYIVDTDAEITLEANPDDITKENVQAWYNLGINRIS
;
A
#
# COMPACT_ATOMS: atom_id res chain seq x y z
N MET A 1 9.12 -18.43 -28.17
CA MET A 1 9.62 -17.14 -27.63
C MET A 1 8.58 -16.65 -26.66
N LEU A 2 8.83 -16.77 -25.35
CA LEU A 2 8.00 -16.10 -24.35
C LEU A 2 8.36 -14.62 -24.44
N GLY A 3 7.37 -13.74 -24.65
CA GLY A 3 7.57 -12.29 -24.66
C GLY A 3 8.15 -11.79 -23.34
N PRO A 4 8.56 -10.51 -23.25
CA PRO A 4 9.06 -9.94 -22.00
C PRO A 4 8.04 -10.20 -20.87
N LYS A 5 8.53 -10.65 -19.71
CA LYS A 5 7.73 -10.74 -18.48
C LYS A 5 7.09 -9.37 -18.26
N GLN A 6 5.77 -9.29 -18.31
CA GLN A 6 5.06 -8.07 -17.99
C GLN A 6 5.02 -7.98 -16.46
N GLU A 7 5.95 -7.22 -15.89
CA GLU A 7 6.02 -7.02 -14.45
C GLU A 7 4.84 -6.15 -14.01
N GLN A 8 3.91 -6.73 -13.26
CA GLN A 8 2.74 -6.03 -12.75
C GLN A 8 2.98 -5.55 -11.32
N GLY A 9 2.47 -4.37 -11.02
CA GLY A 9 2.55 -3.75 -9.71
C GLY A 9 1.20 -3.21 -9.27
N ILE A 10 1.00 -3.14 -7.96
CA ILE A 10 -0.17 -2.51 -7.34
C ILE A 10 0.30 -1.23 -6.65
N TYR A 11 -0.29 -0.10 -7.04
CA TYR A 11 -0.11 1.17 -6.33
C TYR A 11 -1.37 1.46 -5.52
N ILE A 12 -1.19 1.83 -4.25
CA ILE A 12 -2.28 2.19 -3.34
C ILE A 12 -2.05 3.61 -2.86
N HIS A 13 -2.96 4.49 -3.25
CA HIS A 13 -2.92 5.89 -2.87
C HIS A 13 -3.55 6.10 -1.49
N ILE A 14 -2.73 6.46 -0.49
CA ILE A 14 -3.19 6.78 0.86
C ILE A 14 -3.27 8.31 1.01
N PRO A 15 -4.48 8.92 1.03
CA PRO A 15 -4.61 10.36 0.95
C PRO A 15 -4.42 11.07 2.30
N PHE A 16 -4.13 10.38 3.40
CA PHE A 16 -4.12 10.99 4.74
C PHE A 16 -2.78 11.66 5.05
N CYS A 17 -2.83 12.94 5.46
CA CYS A 17 -1.67 13.69 5.93
C CYS A 17 -1.94 14.36 7.28
N LYS A 18 -0.90 14.49 8.10
CA LYS A 18 -0.97 15.25 9.37
C LYS A 18 -1.24 16.74 9.12
N GLN A 19 -0.63 17.30 8.07
CA GLN A 19 -0.71 18.71 7.73
C GLN A 19 -0.58 18.92 6.22
N ALA A 20 -1.04 20.08 5.74
CA ALA A 20 -0.89 20.48 4.36
C ALA A 20 0.52 21.06 4.12
N CYS A 21 1.30 20.40 3.26
CA CYS A 21 2.60 20.90 2.84
C CYS A 21 2.42 21.82 1.62
N SER A 22 2.91 23.06 1.68
CA SER A 22 2.77 24.05 0.60
C SER A 22 3.42 23.65 -0.73
N TYR A 23 4.33 22.68 -0.69
CA TYR A 23 5.06 22.15 -1.84
C TYR A 23 4.48 20.83 -2.38
N CYS A 24 3.51 20.22 -1.70
CA CYS A 24 2.99 18.91 -2.09
C CYS A 24 1.92 19.05 -3.18
N ASN A 25 2.07 18.30 -4.27
CA ASN A 25 1.16 18.26 -5.41
C ASN A 25 0.32 16.97 -5.49
N PHE A 26 0.48 16.03 -4.55
CA PHE A 26 -0.38 14.86 -4.44
C PHE A 26 -1.74 15.23 -3.88
N TYR A 27 -2.76 14.42 -4.18
CA TYR A 27 -4.04 14.55 -3.49
C TYR A 27 -3.87 14.11 -2.03
N PHE A 28 -4.34 14.94 -1.10
CA PHE A 28 -4.34 14.59 0.31
C PHE A 28 -5.53 15.23 1.04
N VAL A 29 -5.82 14.70 2.21
CA VAL A 29 -6.76 15.21 3.19
C VAL A 29 -6.07 15.29 4.55
N THR A 30 -6.38 16.33 5.32
CA THR A 30 -5.84 16.55 6.66
C THR A 30 -6.90 16.38 7.75
N GLY A 31 -6.43 16.23 8.99
CA GLY A 31 -7.24 16.09 10.20
C GLY A 31 -7.28 14.65 10.72
N GLU A 32 -7.65 14.47 11.99
CA GLU A 32 -7.91 13.15 12.55
C GLU A 32 -9.16 12.58 11.88
N ARG A 33 -9.04 11.40 11.28
CA ARG A 33 -10.14 10.70 10.64
C ARG A 33 -10.10 9.24 11.00
N ASP A 34 -11.30 8.66 11.09
CA ASP A 34 -11.44 7.22 11.02
C ASP A 34 -11.16 6.79 9.57
N HIS A 35 -10.23 5.85 9.38
CA HIS A 35 -9.90 5.31 8.06
C HIS A 35 -10.79 4.11 7.69
N SER A 36 -11.65 3.62 8.58
CA SER A 36 -12.42 2.38 8.40
C SER A 36 -13.15 2.30 7.06
N ASP A 37 -13.88 3.35 6.68
CA ASP A 37 -14.60 3.44 5.40
C ASP A 37 -13.64 3.40 4.21
N PHE A 38 -12.49 4.07 4.31
CA PHE A 38 -11.47 4.06 3.27
C PHE A 38 -10.84 2.68 3.12
N ILE A 39 -10.49 2.01 4.22
CA ILE A 39 -9.90 0.67 4.21
C ILE A 39 -10.92 -0.35 3.65
N ALA A 40 -12.20 -0.23 4.02
CA ALA A 40 -13.27 -1.05 3.47
C ALA A 40 -13.41 -0.84 1.95
N ALA A 41 -13.39 0.42 1.50
CA ALA A 41 -13.47 0.75 0.07
C ALA A 41 -12.25 0.24 -0.71
N ALA A 42 -11.03 0.44 -0.20
CA ALA A 42 -9.81 -0.06 -0.83
C ALA A 42 -9.83 -1.59 -0.95
N ASN A 43 -10.23 -2.30 0.11
CA ASN A 43 -10.35 -3.75 0.08
C ASN A 43 -11.39 -4.25 -0.92
N LYS A 44 -12.51 -3.52 -1.06
CA LYS A 44 -13.52 -3.81 -2.07
C LYS A 44 -12.95 -3.61 -3.47
N GLU A 45 -12.28 -2.48 -3.71
CA GLU A 45 -11.68 -2.15 -5.00
C GLU A 45 -10.62 -3.16 -5.44
N ILE A 46 -9.78 -3.64 -4.51
CA ILE A 46 -8.79 -4.70 -4.80
C ILE A 46 -9.48 -5.97 -5.31
N THR A 47 -10.61 -6.33 -4.69
CA THR A 47 -11.42 -7.50 -5.08
C THR A 47 -12.08 -7.28 -6.45
N ASP A 48 -12.80 -6.17 -6.61
CA ASP A 48 -13.51 -5.84 -7.86
C ASP A 48 -12.53 -5.74 -9.05
N SER A 49 -11.34 -5.17 -8.83
CA SER A 49 -10.30 -5.03 -9.87
C SER A 49 -9.83 -6.39 -10.40
N SER A 50 -9.88 -7.44 -9.59
CA SER A 50 -9.46 -8.78 -10.02
C SER A 50 -10.43 -9.40 -11.02
N GLU A 51 -11.70 -8.99 -11.01
CA GLU A 51 -12.68 -9.41 -12.00
C GLU A 51 -12.39 -8.78 -13.37
N PHE A 52 -11.84 -7.56 -13.39
CA PHE A 52 -11.53 -6.83 -14.61
C PHE A 52 -10.15 -7.18 -15.18
N PHE A 53 -9.13 -7.25 -14.33
CA PHE A 53 -7.75 -7.49 -14.74
C PHE A 53 -7.35 -8.97 -14.67
N GLY A 54 -8.10 -9.82 -13.98
CA GLY A 54 -7.77 -11.23 -13.79
C GLY A 54 -6.79 -11.47 -12.63
N SER A 55 -7.07 -12.51 -11.83
CA SER A 55 -6.33 -12.87 -10.63
C SER A 55 -5.10 -13.78 -10.85
N THR A 56 -4.88 -14.25 -12.07
CA THR A 56 -3.77 -15.16 -12.43
C THR A 56 -2.45 -14.43 -12.67
N HIS A 57 -2.46 -13.09 -12.62
CA HIS A 57 -1.26 -12.29 -12.77
C HIS A 57 -0.36 -12.37 -11.54
N ILE A 58 0.94 -12.36 -11.80
CA ILE A 58 1.96 -12.34 -10.75
C ILE A 58 2.31 -10.89 -10.45
N ILE A 59 2.10 -10.47 -9.21
CA ILE A 59 2.42 -9.13 -8.71
C ILE A 59 3.86 -9.15 -8.20
N HIS A 60 4.70 -8.31 -8.80
CA HIS A 60 6.11 -8.17 -8.46
C HIS A 60 6.39 -6.95 -7.58
N SER A 61 5.44 -6.02 -7.47
CA SER A 61 5.58 -4.86 -6.58
C SER A 61 4.25 -4.40 -5.98
N ILE A 62 4.30 -3.96 -4.73
CA ILE A 62 3.20 -3.28 -4.04
C ILE A 62 3.76 -1.98 -3.48
N TYR A 63 3.15 -0.86 -3.81
CA TYR A 63 3.63 0.46 -3.42
C TYR A 63 2.52 1.24 -2.72
N PHE A 64 2.72 1.53 -1.44
CA PHE A 64 1.87 2.45 -0.68
C PHE A 64 2.47 3.85 -0.77
N GLY A 65 1.75 4.78 -1.40
CA GLY A 65 2.22 6.16 -1.56
C GLY A 65 1.10 7.20 -1.47
N GLY A 66 1.43 8.45 -1.77
CA GLY A 66 0.47 9.54 -1.91
C GLY A 66 0.64 10.62 -0.85
N GLY A 67 -0.24 10.63 0.14
CA GLY A 67 -0.17 11.53 1.29
C GLY A 67 0.89 11.08 2.28
N THR A 68 0.48 10.31 3.31
CA THR A 68 1.41 9.75 4.28
C THR A 68 0.99 8.34 4.70
N PRO A 69 1.36 7.32 3.93
CA PRO A 69 1.01 5.92 4.22
C PRO A 69 1.41 5.44 5.61
N SER A 70 2.54 5.90 6.16
CA SER A 70 2.96 5.60 7.54
C SER A 70 1.98 6.07 8.64
N LYS A 71 0.95 6.85 8.32
CA LYS A 71 -0.12 7.22 9.25
C LYS A 71 -1.20 6.15 9.42
N LEU A 72 -1.27 5.18 8.51
CA LEU A 72 -2.13 4.03 8.72
C LEU A 72 -1.64 3.23 9.91
N THR A 73 -2.58 2.70 10.69
CA THR A 73 -2.23 1.75 11.73
C THR A 73 -1.69 0.46 11.12
N LEU A 74 -0.92 -0.30 11.90
CA LEU A 74 -0.38 -1.58 11.45
C LEU A 74 -1.47 -2.53 10.93
N LYS A 75 -2.63 -2.56 11.61
CA LYS A 75 -3.79 -3.39 11.24
C LYS A 75 -4.43 -2.97 9.91
N GLU A 76 -4.41 -1.68 9.61
CA GLU A 76 -4.96 -1.15 8.36
C GLU A 76 -4.06 -1.54 7.17
N ILE A 77 -2.74 -1.43 7.34
CA ILE A 77 -1.76 -1.87 6.35
C ILE A 77 -1.85 -3.39 6.15
N GLU A 78 -1.89 -4.15 7.25
CA GLU A 78 -2.05 -5.61 7.23
C GLU A 78 -3.32 -6.03 6.49
N SER A 79 -4.46 -5.40 6.79
CA SER A 79 -5.74 -5.68 6.13
C SER A 79 -5.66 -5.54 4.60
N ILE A 80 -5.00 -4.48 4.12
CA ILE A 80 -4.81 -4.25 2.69
C ILE A 80 -3.87 -5.30 2.08
N LEU A 81 -2.74 -5.59 2.73
CA LEU A 81 -1.77 -6.59 2.25
C LEU A 81 -2.38 -8.00 2.18
N GLU A 82 -3.14 -8.39 3.20
CA GLU A 82 -3.86 -9.67 3.22
C GLU A 82 -4.91 -9.74 2.11
N ARG A 83 -5.63 -8.63 1.87
CA ARG A 83 -6.56 -8.56 0.75
C ARG A 83 -5.84 -8.78 -0.58
N ILE A 84 -4.72 -8.09 -0.83
CA ILE A 84 -3.94 -8.29 -2.06
C ILE A 84 -3.47 -9.74 -2.20
N ARG A 85 -2.88 -10.31 -1.14
CA ARG A 85 -2.35 -11.69 -1.13
C ARG A 85 -3.43 -12.76 -1.30
N SER A 86 -4.66 -12.48 -0.87
CA SER A 86 -5.79 -13.39 -1.07
C SER A 86 -6.46 -13.26 -2.43
N THR A 87 -6.24 -12.13 -3.12
CA THR A 87 -6.85 -11.85 -4.42
C THR A 87 -5.92 -12.12 -5.61
N TYR A 88 -4.61 -11.91 -5.46
CA TYR A 88 -3.60 -12.05 -6.52
C TYR A 88 -2.46 -12.98 -6.10
N ILE A 89 -1.73 -13.51 -7.09
CA ILE A 89 -0.46 -14.21 -6.84
C ILE A 89 0.62 -13.16 -6.62
N VAL A 90 1.11 -13.02 -5.38
CA VAL A 90 2.24 -12.12 -5.07
C VAL A 90 3.53 -12.92 -5.11
N ASP A 91 4.51 -12.44 -5.87
CA ASP A 91 5.84 -13.05 -5.96
C ASP A 91 6.51 -13.08 -4.58
N THR A 92 7.24 -14.15 -4.27
CA THR A 92 7.95 -14.27 -2.98
C THR A 92 9.04 -13.22 -2.79
N ASP A 93 9.60 -12.73 -3.90
CA ASP A 93 10.63 -11.70 -3.94
C ASP A 93 10.04 -10.32 -4.30
N ALA A 94 8.72 -10.15 -4.20
CA ALA A 94 8.06 -8.89 -4.53
C ALA A 94 8.59 -7.73 -3.68
N GLU A 95 8.82 -6.58 -4.30
CA GLU A 95 9.12 -5.34 -3.58
C GLU A 95 7.83 -4.81 -2.95
N ILE A 96 7.81 -4.63 -1.63
CA ILE A 96 6.70 -4.03 -0.90
C ILE A 96 7.23 -2.74 -0.28
N THR A 97 6.89 -1.61 -0.91
CA THR A 97 7.32 -0.28 -0.50
C THR A 97 6.24 0.42 0.34
N LEU A 98 6.65 1.03 1.45
CA LEU A 98 5.85 1.99 2.21
C LEU A 98 6.54 3.37 2.19
N GLU A 99 5.88 4.41 1.67
CA GLU A 99 6.31 5.80 1.92
C GLU A 99 6.06 6.17 3.38
N ALA A 100 7.10 6.68 4.05
CA ALA A 100 7.02 7.04 5.45
C ALA A 100 7.43 8.49 5.71
N ASN A 101 6.66 9.17 6.56
CA ASN A 101 7.13 10.42 7.13
C ASN A 101 8.32 10.14 8.05
N PRO A 102 9.44 10.90 7.96
CA PRO A 102 10.59 10.72 8.84
C PRO A 102 10.25 10.69 10.33
N ASP A 103 9.23 11.44 10.78
CA ASP A 103 8.78 11.45 12.18
C ASP A 103 8.16 10.10 12.64
N ASP A 104 7.69 9.29 11.70
CA ASP A 104 7.05 7.99 11.97
C ASP A 104 8.07 6.83 11.95
N ILE A 105 9.34 7.09 11.55
CA ILE A 105 10.39 6.08 11.47
C ILE A 105 10.99 5.84 12.85
N THR A 106 10.32 4.99 13.63
CA THR A 106 10.83 4.45 14.90
C THR A 106 11.27 3.01 14.73
N LYS A 107 12.10 2.51 15.65
CA LYS A 107 12.56 1.11 15.64
C LYS A 107 11.37 0.15 15.71
N GLU A 108 10.38 0.50 16.52
CA GLU A 108 9.16 -0.28 16.74
C GLU A 108 8.31 -0.34 15.47
N ASN A 109 8.09 0.80 14.81
CA ASN A 109 7.32 0.87 13.56
C ASN A 109 8.03 0.14 12.42
N VAL A 110 9.33 0.36 12.23
CA VAL A 110 10.10 -0.33 11.19
C VAL A 110 10.08 -1.84 11.39
N GLN A 111 10.24 -2.32 12.62
CA GLN A 111 10.15 -3.75 12.92
C GLN A 111 8.75 -4.30 12.62
N ALA A 112 7.70 -3.55 12.97
CA ALA A 112 6.33 -3.95 12.72
C ALA A 112 6.03 -4.01 11.21
N TRP A 113 6.43 -3.01 10.44
CA TRP A 113 6.30 -2.99 8.97
C TRP A 113 7.07 -4.13 8.32
N TYR A 114 8.31 -4.36 8.74
CA TYR A 114 9.13 -5.48 8.27
C TYR A 114 8.44 -6.83 8.50
N ASN A 115 7.84 -7.03 9.69
CA ASN A 115 7.12 -8.26 10.02
C ASN A 115 5.86 -8.47 9.15
N LEU A 116 5.25 -7.42 8.60
CA LEU A 116 4.16 -7.54 7.63
C LEU A 116 4.65 -7.89 6.20
N GLY A 117 5.96 -7.81 5.97
CA GLY A 117 6.60 -8.06 4.69
C GLY A 117 6.97 -6.80 3.92
N ILE A 118 6.87 -5.60 4.50
CA ILE A 118 7.41 -4.38 3.90
C ILE A 118 8.94 -4.49 3.91
N ASN A 119 9.54 -4.43 2.73
CA ASN A 119 10.98 -4.65 2.55
C ASN A 119 11.69 -3.43 1.94
N ARG A 120 10.96 -2.34 1.66
CA ARG A 120 11.51 -1.05 1.25
C ARG A 120 10.73 0.10 1.90
N ILE A 121 11.46 1.09 2.41
CA ILE A 121 10.91 2.37 2.88
C ILE A 121 11.35 3.46 1.90
N SER A 122 10.43 4.36 1.54
CA SER A 122 10.71 5.53 0.72
C SER A 122 10.41 6.83 1.45
#